data_AF-A0A838GBM0-F1
#
_entry.id   AF-A0A838GBM0-F1
#
_cell.length_a   1.000
_cell.length_b   1.000
_cell.length_c   1.000
_cell.angle_alpha   90.00
_cell.angle_beta   90.00
_cell.angle_gamma   90.00
#
_symmetry.space_group_name_H-M   'P 1'
#
loop_
_entity.id
_entity.type
_entity.pdbx_description
1 polymer ?
#
loop_
_entity_poly.entity_id
_entity_poly.type
_entity_poly.pdbx_seq_one_letter_code
_entity_poly.pdbx_strand_id
1 'polypeptide(L)'
;MNVKEGLEEIRGRLIRNGANPKSLQVVDAIMQRASLPAAQSASAGSLTQMVRMLMRSPVANADPIVYNDFVKVEEELETRTEEFRAQREAEDAKPIPKTKKFYKAQKEKS
;
A
#
# COMPACT_ATOMS: atom_id res chain seq x y z
N MET A 1 1.41 -7.78 7.85
CA MET A 1 2.75 -7.36 7.40
C MET A 1 3.49 -6.77 8.60
N ASN A 2 4.72 -7.21 8.84
CA ASN A 2 5.58 -6.62 9.88
C ASN A 2 6.05 -5.22 9.43
N VAL A 3 6.25 -4.29 10.36
CA VAL A 3 6.82 -2.95 10.07
C VAL A 3 8.14 -3.07 9.31
N LYS A 4 9.01 -4.02 9.68
CA LYS A 4 10.31 -4.21 9.00
C LYS A 4 10.13 -4.55 7.52
N GLU A 5 9.31 -5.56 7.20
CA GLU A 5 8.99 -5.96 5.82
C GLU A 5 8.40 -4.79 5.03
N GLY A 6 7.55 -4.02 5.70
CA GLY A 6 6.96 -2.81 5.16
C GLY A 6 7.98 -1.75 4.75
N LEU A 7 8.97 -1.49 5.60
CA LEU A 7 10.05 -0.55 5.34
C LEU A 7 11.00 -1.05 4.25
N GLU A 8 11.27 -2.36 4.20
CA GLU A 8 12.06 -2.98 3.12
C GLU A 8 11.37 -2.78 1.75
N GLU A 9 10.04 -2.93 1.68
CA GLU A 9 9.31 -2.69 0.43
C GLU A 9 9.32 -1.21 0.02
N ILE A 10 9.12 -0.29 0.97
CA ILE A 10 9.22 1.16 0.71
C ILE A 10 10.62 1.52 0.21
N ARG A 11 11.67 0.97 0.82
CA ARG A 11 13.06 1.16 0.39
C ARG A 11 13.26 0.68 -1.06
N GLY A 12 12.73 -0.49 -1.40
CA GLY A 12 12.80 -1.03 -2.77
C GLY A 12 12.10 -0.15 -3.81
N ARG A 13 11.01 0.54 -3.43
CA ARG A 13 10.33 1.52 -4.30
C ARG A 13 11.17 2.79 -4.49
N LEU A 14 11.70 3.34 -3.40
CA LEU A 14 12.59 4.50 -3.47
C LEU A 14 13.80 4.26 -4.39
N ILE A 15 14.43 3.07 -4.30
CA ILE A 15 15.54 2.70 -5.18
C ILE A 15 15.10 2.66 -6.65
N ARG A 16 13.96 2.02 -6.94
CA ARG A 16 13.41 1.96 -8.30
C ARG A 16 13.11 3.34 -8.87
N ASN A 17 12.70 4.27 -8.01
CA ASN A 17 12.35 5.63 -8.40
C ASN A 17 13.57 6.55 -8.53
N GLY A 18 14.78 6.03 -8.30
CA GLY A 18 16.00 6.85 -8.31
C GLY A 18 15.99 7.92 -7.20
N ALA A 19 15.37 7.62 -6.06
CA ALA A 19 15.23 8.55 -4.94
C ALA A 19 16.60 9.02 -4.41
N ASN A 20 16.58 10.17 -3.74
CA ASN A 20 17.77 10.74 -3.13
C ASN A 20 18.36 9.78 -2.07
N PRO A 21 19.70 9.67 -1.96
CA PRO A 21 20.33 8.87 -0.93
C PRO A 21 19.88 9.21 0.51
N LYS A 22 19.54 10.48 0.79
CA LYS A 22 19.00 10.89 2.09
C LYS A 22 17.65 10.22 2.39
N SER A 23 16.79 10.07 1.38
CA SER A 23 15.49 9.40 1.51
C SER A 23 15.69 7.93 1.92
N LEU A 24 16.69 7.26 1.33
CA LEU A 24 17.08 5.89 1.71
C LEU A 24 17.62 5.83 3.14
N GLN A 25 18.46 6.80 3.55
CA GLN A 25 19.00 6.86 4.91
C GLN A 25 17.90 7.03 5.97
N VAL A 26 16.85 7.80 5.70
CA VAL A 26 15.70 7.94 6.61
C VAL A 26 15.02 6.60 6.84
N VAL A 27 14.75 5.86 5.76
CA VAL A 27 14.14 4.53 5.85
C VAL A 27 15.06 3.56 6.56
N ASP A 28 16.35 3.56 6.25
CA ASP A 28 17.35 2.67 6.87
C ASP A 28 17.48 2.92 8.38
N ALA A 29 17.47 4.19 8.81
CA ALA A 29 17.52 4.54 10.23
C ALA A 29 16.27 4.05 11.00
N ILE A 30 15.10 4.13 10.39
CA ILE A 30 13.85 3.67 11.00
C ILE A 30 13.78 2.14 10.99
N MET A 31 14.25 1.50 9.92
CA MET A 31 14.35 0.04 9.82
C MET A 31 15.28 -0.54 10.88
N GLN A 32 16.41 0.13 11.16
CA GLN A 32 17.31 -0.26 12.23
C GLN A 32 16.61 -0.20 13.60
N ARG A 33 15.81 0.83 13.87
CA ARG A 33 15.01 0.93 15.11
C ARG A 33 13.91 -0.14 15.18
N ALA A 34 13.24 -0.42 14.07
CA ALA A 34 12.22 -1.46 13.98
C ALA A 34 12.77 -2.88 14.15
N SER A 35 14.07 -3.07 13.92
CA SER A 35 14.75 -4.36 14.12
C SER A 35 15.04 -4.68 15.60
N LEU A 36 14.87 -3.72 16.50
CA LEU A 36 15.07 -3.92 17.93
C LEU A 36 14.00 -4.85 18.52
N PRO A 37 14.34 -5.75 19.47
CA PRO A 37 13.39 -6.67 20.08
C PRO A 37 12.14 -5.98 20.66
N ALA A 38 12.32 -4.78 21.23
CA ALA A 38 11.23 -3.97 21.78
C ALA A 38 10.21 -3.49 20.74
N ALA A 39 10.55 -3.50 19.45
CA ALA A 39 9.69 -3.07 18.35
C ALA A 39 9.09 -4.23 17.55
N GLN A 40 9.40 -5.49 17.89
CA GLN A 40 8.95 -6.67 17.13
C GLN A 40 7.44 -6.89 17.13
N SER A 41 6.73 -6.40 18.15
CA SER A 41 5.27 -6.46 18.23
C SER A 41 4.58 -5.37 17.41
N ALA A 42 5.32 -4.40 16.88
CA ALA A 42 4.76 -3.35 16.05
C ALA A 42 4.32 -3.93 14.71
N SER A 43 3.03 -3.76 14.39
CA SER A 43 2.46 -4.12 13.11
C SER A 43 2.12 -2.85 12.33
N ALA A 44 2.34 -2.89 11.02
CA ALA A 44 1.93 -1.81 10.12
C ALA A 44 0.55 -2.13 9.54
N GLY A 45 -0.39 -1.18 9.67
CA GLY A 45 -1.73 -1.31 9.10
C GLY A 45 -1.74 -1.31 7.56
N SER A 46 -0.84 -0.56 6.93
CA SER A 46 -0.65 -0.55 5.46
C SER A 46 0.68 0.12 5.07
N LEU A 47 1.15 -0.15 3.84
CA LEU A 47 2.29 0.56 3.22
C LEU A 47 2.04 2.07 3.14
N THR A 48 0.85 2.48 2.67
CA THR A 48 0.48 3.89 2.53
C THR A 48 0.52 4.64 3.86
N GLN A 49 0.01 4.04 4.94
CA GLN A 49 0.07 4.66 6.26
C GLN A 49 1.50 4.85 6.77
N MET A 50 2.40 3.89 6.51
CA MET A 50 3.81 4.04 6.88
C MET A 50 4.50 5.16 6.07
N VAL A 51 4.23 5.25 4.76
CA VAL A 51 4.79 6.35 3.94
C VAL A 51 4.32 7.71 4.47
N ARG A 52 3.02 7.85 4.81
CA ARG A 52 2.50 9.06 5.46
C ARG A 52 3.19 9.39 6.78
N MET A 53 3.56 8.37 7.57
CA MET A 53 4.34 8.58 8.79
C MET A 53 5.77 9.05 8.49
N LEU A 54 6.42 8.50 7.46
CA LEU A 54 7.75 8.91 7.01
C LEU A 54 7.76 10.37 6.54
N MET A 55 6.73 10.77 5.79
CA MET A 55 6.54 12.15 5.32
C MET A 55 6.37 13.15 6.46
N ARG A 56 5.80 12.73 7.60
CA ARG A 56 5.65 13.57 8.80
C ARG A 56 6.91 13.62 9.66
N SER A 57 7.97 12.89 9.30
CA SER A 57 9.22 12.90 10.05
C SER A 57 9.90 14.28 9.98
N PRO A 58 10.67 14.68 11.00
CA PRO A 58 11.41 15.94 10.97
C PRO A 58 12.36 16.06 9.77
N VAL A 59 12.93 14.93 9.31
CA VAL A 59 13.85 14.91 8.18
C VAL A 59 13.12 15.20 6.87
N ALA A 60 11.95 14.58 6.65
CA ALA A 60 11.13 14.86 5.47
C ALA A 60 10.59 16.30 5.48
N ASN A 61 10.16 16.81 6.64
CA ASN A 61 9.70 18.20 6.76
C ASN A 61 10.81 19.24 6.50
N ALA A 62 12.07 18.89 6.76
CA ALA A 62 13.21 19.78 6.60
C ALA A 62 13.85 19.73 5.20
N ASP A 63 13.59 18.70 4.40
CA ASP A 63 14.17 18.52 3.07
C ASP A 63 13.06 18.19 2.04
N PRO A 64 12.65 19.17 1.22
CA PRO A 64 11.60 18.98 0.22
C PRO A 64 11.89 17.87 -0.79
N ILE A 65 13.16 17.56 -1.07
CA ILE A 65 13.52 16.47 -1.98
C ILE A 65 13.12 15.14 -1.33
N VAL A 66 13.44 14.96 -0.05
CA VAL A 66 13.07 13.76 0.71
C VAL A 66 11.56 13.63 0.83
N TYR A 67 10.87 14.73 1.10
CA TYR A 67 9.40 14.73 1.12
C TYR A 67 8.81 14.29 -0.22
N ASN A 68 9.26 14.89 -1.33
CA ASN A 68 8.77 14.60 -2.67
C ASN A 68 9.05 13.15 -3.09
N ASP A 69 10.18 12.58 -2.69
CA ASP A 69 10.48 11.16 -2.92
C ASP A 69 9.45 10.26 -2.23
N PHE A 70 9.03 10.59 -1.01
CA PHE A 70 7.97 9.85 -0.32
C PHE A 70 6.58 10.08 -0.92
N VAL A 71 6.27 11.30 -1.39
CA VAL A 71 5.02 11.60 -2.11
C VAL A 71 4.88 10.71 -3.34
N LYS A 72 5.93 10.57 -4.15
CA LYS A 72 5.90 9.68 -5.33
C LYS A 72 5.58 8.24 -4.95
N VAL A 73 6.16 7.74 -3.86
CA VAL A 73 5.87 6.38 -3.38
C VAL A 73 4.43 6.27 -2.86
N GLU A 74 3.90 7.31 -2.21
CA GLU A 74 2.49 7.36 -1.80
C GLU A 74 1.56 7.28 -3.00
N GLU A 75 1.77 8.10 -4.03
CA GLU A 75 0.96 8.13 -5.25
C GLU A 75 0.93 6.75 -5.96
N GLU A 76 2.08 6.08 -6.06
CA GLU A 76 2.17 4.72 -6.62
C GLU A 76 1.36 3.69 -5.81
N LEU A 77 1.37 3.82 -4.48
CA LEU A 77 0.65 2.92 -3.60
C LEU A 77 -0.87 3.16 -3.66
N GLU A 78 -1.27 4.42 -3.78
CA GLU A 78 -2.68 4.81 -3.93
C GLU A 78 -3.24 4.34 -5.26
N THR A 79 -2.54 4.61 -6.37
CA THR A 79 -2.92 4.15 -7.71
C THR A 79 -3.15 2.64 -7.74
N ARG A 80 -2.21 1.86 -7.19
CA ARG A 80 -2.32 0.39 -7.16
C ARG A 80 -3.48 -0.10 -6.28
N THR A 81 -3.81 0.64 -5.22
CA THR A 81 -4.95 0.33 -4.35
C THR A 81 -6.28 0.61 -5.06
N GLU A 82 -6.35 1.71 -5.81
CA GLU A 82 -7.51 2.07 -6.63
C GLU A 82 -7.75 1.06 -7.75
N GLU A 83 -6.70 0.67 -8.47
CA GLU A 83 -6.76 -0.38 -9.51
C GLU A 83 -7.31 -1.70 -8.95
N PHE A 84 -6.84 -2.11 -7.76
CA PHE A 84 -7.31 -3.34 -7.12
C PHE A 84 -8.79 -3.26 -6.70
N ARG A 85 -9.25 -2.09 -6.21
CA ARG A 85 -10.65 -1.87 -5.89
C ARG A 85 -11.52 -1.91 -7.14
N ALA A 86 -11.10 -1.23 -8.20
CA ALA A 86 -11.80 -1.23 -9.48
C ALA A 86 -11.93 -2.63 -10.09
N GLN A 87 -10.88 -3.46 -9.99
CA GLN A 87 -10.94 -4.87 -10.43
C GLN A 87 -11.93 -5.69 -9.61
N ARG A 88 -11.95 -5.54 -8.27
CA ARG A 88 -12.94 -6.23 -7.43
C ARG A 88 -14.36 -5.80 -7.72
N GLU A 89 -14.61 -4.51 -7.89
CA GLU A 89 -15.93 -3.99 -8.26
C GLU A 89 -16.38 -4.53 -9.63
N ALA A 90 -15.47 -4.63 -10.60
CA ALA A 90 -15.76 -5.22 -11.90
C ALA A 90 -16.04 -6.73 -11.82
N GLU A 91 -15.38 -7.45 -10.91
CA GLU A 91 -15.64 -8.87 -10.65
C GLU A 91 -16.98 -9.11 -9.93
N ASP A 92 -17.30 -8.30 -8.92
CA ASP A 92 -18.58 -8.35 -8.21
C ASP A 92 -19.75 -7.88 -9.10
N ALA A 93 -19.48 -6.99 -10.05
CA ALA A 93 -20.45 -6.56 -11.06
C ALA A 93 -20.69 -7.61 -12.16
N LYS A 94 -19.91 -8.70 -12.23
CA LYS A 94 -20.23 -9.81 -13.16
C LYS A 94 -21.56 -10.41 -12.73
N PRO A 95 -22.59 -10.37 -13.60
CA PRO A 95 -23.89 -10.90 -13.24
C PRO A 95 -23.77 -12.40 -12.94
N ILE A 96 -24.14 -12.79 -11.73
CA ILE A 96 -24.18 -14.20 -11.32
C ILE A 96 -25.12 -14.92 -12.31
N PRO A 97 -24.63 -15.91 -13.08
CA PRO A 97 -25.45 -16.58 -14.07
C PRO A 97 -26.65 -17.23 -13.38
N LYS A 98 -27.85 -16.81 -13.76
CA LYS A 98 -29.11 -17.36 -13.22
C LYS A 98 -29.12 -18.87 -13.44
N THR A 99 -29.28 -19.64 -12.36
CA THR A 99 -29.27 -21.10 -12.43
C THR A 99 -30.48 -21.61 -13.24
N LYS A 100 -30.33 -22.77 -13.89
CA LYS A 100 -31.41 -23.44 -14.67
C LYS A 100 -32.74 -23.59 -13.90
N LYS A 101 -32.68 -23.67 -12.56
CA LYS A 101 -33.87 -23.71 -11.70
C LYS A 101 -34.70 -22.42 -11.76
N PHE A 102 -34.06 -21.26 -11.95
CA PHE A 102 -34.75 -19.96 -12.05
C PHE A 102 -35.63 -19.88 -13.31
N TYR A 103 -35.14 -20.38 -14.45
CA TYR A 103 -35.92 -20.41 -15.70
C TYR A 103 -37.07 -21.42 -15.67
N LYS A 104 -36.90 -22.56 -14.97
CA LYS A 104 -37.96 -23.58 -14.87
C LYS A 104 -39.17 -23.06 -14.07
N ALA A 105 -38.92 -22.37 -12.95
CA ALA A 105 -39.96 -21.78 -12.12
C ALA A 105 -40.71 -20.62 -12.80
N GLN A 106 -40.08 -19.91 -13.74
CA GLN A 106 -40.72 -18.84 -14.50
C GLN A 106 -41.62 -19.38 -15.62
N LYS A 107 -41.23 -20.52 -16.22
CA LYS A 107 -41.99 -21.18 -17.28
C LYS A 107 -43.23 -21.94 -16.77
N GLU A 108 -43.25 -22.32 -15.49
CA GLU A 108 -44.41 -22.95 -14.83
C GLU A 108 -45.45 -21.94 -14.32
N LYS A 109 -45.15 -20.63 -14.35
CA LYS A 109 -46.05 -19.55 -13.94
C LYS A 109 -46.66 -18.76 -15.11
N SER A 110 -46.41 -19.17 -16.36
CA SER A 110 -47.01 -18.60 -17.58
C SER A 110 -48.02 -19.55 -18.20
#